data_AF-A0ABD3KP52-F1
#
_entry.id   AF-A0ABD3KP52-F1
#
_cell.length_a   1.000
_cell.length_b   1.000
_cell.length_c   1.000
_cell.angle_alpha   90.00
_cell.angle_beta   90.00
_cell.angle_gamma   90.00
#
_symmetry.space_group_name_H-M   'P 1'
#
loop_
_entity.id
_entity.type
_entity.pdbx_description
1 polymer ?
#
loop_
_entity_poly.entity_id
_entity_poly.type
_entity_poly.pdbx_seq_one_letter_code
_entity_poly.pdbx_strand_id
1 'polypeptide(L)'
;MEFFEKWFLGFFREDRLTVRNFNPYTPRGLDEIQYPRQWRNVRFVGSRGSTLCIANVADGEVAIWEPLSGRHSILPPAEIPHGWGLSVYGFGYNGKHDRNDDDDQDEFVLLRVDQTLRSPIVSQFSIYRQADSTIQTTNTWTRLQAMPYYLNEPARMGVFDGSRLYWLMRRYPVRNSEKVLVGFNIYTESFMEEDLPNAIDNRLRMDLAAFEDRLWLTVYGEVGVVDVWIRTQSSSERPWERLFSLRDHWWSLRPIQPVDISRSIIGPRILMEVGGPTKILSLYNLITNKVEQFELIDMPRYFDKAIPLWLQG
;
A
#
# COMPACT_ATOMS: atom_id res chain seq x y z
N MET A 1 14.83 -18.08 -17.51
CA MET A 1 14.29 -16.81 -18.03
C MET A 1 13.27 -16.36 -17.01
N GLU A 2 13.50 -15.23 -16.36
CA GLU A 2 12.61 -14.69 -15.33
C GLU A 2 11.46 -14.00 -16.02
N PHE A 3 10.24 -14.49 -15.80
CA PHE A 3 9.04 -13.81 -16.24
C PHE A 3 8.40 -13.25 -14.97
N PHE A 4 8.45 -11.94 -14.80
CA PHE A 4 7.42 -11.25 -14.05
C PHE A 4 6.19 -11.21 -14.96
N GLU A 5 5.00 -11.44 -14.42
CA GLU A 5 3.77 -11.38 -15.24
C GLU A 5 3.55 -9.97 -15.81
N LYS A 6 4.16 -8.95 -15.19
CA LYS A 6 4.11 -7.54 -15.60
C LYS A 6 5.41 -7.09 -16.23
N TRP A 7 5.29 -6.43 -17.37
CA TRP A 7 6.43 -5.98 -18.18
C TRP A 7 7.00 -4.63 -17.73
N PHE A 8 6.30 -3.88 -16.86
CA PHE A 8 6.68 -2.52 -16.50
C PHE A 8 6.67 -2.28 -14.99
N LEU A 9 7.66 -1.51 -14.53
CA LEU A 9 7.70 -0.96 -13.19
C LEU A 9 7.62 0.56 -13.22
N GLY A 10 6.67 1.11 -12.47
CA GLY A 10 6.60 2.52 -12.14
C GLY A 10 7.39 2.80 -10.86
N PHE A 11 8.23 3.84 -10.88
CA PHE A 11 8.92 4.38 -9.73
C PHE A 11 8.31 5.73 -9.41
N PHE A 12 7.49 5.75 -8.37
CA PHE A 12 6.82 6.96 -7.91
C PHE A 12 7.74 7.73 -6.96
N ARG A 13 7.87 9.04 -7.16
CA ARG A 13 8.62 9.96 -6.29
C ARG A 13 7.94 11.32 -6.30
N GLU A 14 7.57 11.83 -5.14
CA GLU A 14 6.90 13.13 -5.01
C GLU A 14 5.68 13.22 -5.94
N ASP A 15 5.74 14.02 -6.99
CA ASP A 15 4.69 14.22 -7.99
C ASP A 15 5.01 13.54 -9.34
N ARG A 16 5.97 12.60 -9.39
CA ARG A 16 6.49 12.02 -10.63
C ARG A 16 6.41 10.51 -10.66
N LEU A 17 6.22 9.96 -11.85
CA LEU A 17 6.31 8.53 -12.13
C LEU A 17 7.33 8.29 -13.24
N THR A 18 8.39 7.56 -12.92
CA THR A 18 9.33 7.04 -13.92
C THR A 18 8.95 5.60 -14.28
N VAL A 19 8.70 5.31 -15.55
CA VAL A 19 8.31 3.93 -15.98
C VAL A 19 9.47 3.25 -16.69
N ARG A 20 9.77 2.02 -16.29
CA ARG A 20 10.85 1.19 -16.87
C ARG A 20 10.31 -0.17 -17.32
N ASN A 21 10.81 -0.64 -18.45
CA ASN A 21 10.45 -1.95 -19.01
C ASN A 21 11.44 -3.01 -18.51
N PHE A 22 10.94 -4.17 -18.08
CA PHE A 22 11.74 -5.32 -17.68
C PHE A 22 12.20 -6.20 -18.85
N ASN A 23 11.67 -5.99 -20.06
CA ASN A 23 12.04 -6.77 -21.23
C ASN A 23 13.49 -6.45 -21.66
N PRO A 24 14.45 -7.38 -21.50
CA PRO A 24 15.85 -7.14 -21.85
C PRO A 24 16.05 -6.95 -23.37
N TYR A 25 15.06 -7.34 -24.18
CA TYR A 25 15.11 -7.23 -25.64
C TYR A 25 14.45 -5.93 -26.16
N THR A 26 13.74 -5.18 -25.32
CA THR A 26 13.16 -3.87 -25.66
C THR A 26 13.30 -2.89 -24.50
N PRO A 27 14.52 -2.38 -24.23
CA PRO A 27 14.82 -1.52 -23.08
C PRO A 27 14.19 -0.11 -23.12
N ARG A 28 13.21 0.15 -24.00
CA ARG A 28 12.51 1.44 -24.01
C ARG A 28 11.62 1.57 -22.78
N GLY A 29 12.15 2.18 -21.73
CA GLY A 29 11.33 2.82 -20.69
C GLY A 29 10.59 4.03 -21.27
N LEU A 30 9.56 4.48 -20.56
CA LEU A 30 8.96 5.79 -20.85
C LEU A 30 9.72 6.86 -20.06
N ASP A 31 9.67 8.09 -20.56
CA ASP A 31 10.20 9.25 -19.85
C ASP A 31 9.47 9.47 -18.51
N GLU A 32 10.09 10.24 -17.63
CA GLU A 32 9.49 10.63 -16.35
C GLU A 32 8.21 11.45 -16.61
N ILE A 33 7.07 10.98 -16.10
CA ILE A 33 5.77 11.64 -16.21
C ILE A 33 5.53 12.41 -14.93
N GLN A 34 5.31 13.72 -15.05
CA GLN A 34 4.98 14.57 -13.91
C GLN A 34 3.47 14.75 -13.79
N TYR A 35 2.95 14.70 -12.56
CA TYR A 35 1.58 15.05 -12.25
C TYR A 35 1.33 16.54 -12.57
N PRO A 36 0.22 16.92 -13.23
CA PRO A 36 0.07 18.28 -13.76
C PRO A 36 0.04 19.42 -12.72
N ARG A 37 -0.24 19.13 -11.44
CA ARG A 37 -0.23 20.13 -10.38
C ARG A 37 1.06 20.10 -9.57
N GLN A 38 1.55 21.30 -9.24
CA GLN A 38 2.71 21.49 -8.38
C GLN A 38 2.34 21.33 -6.90
N TRP A 39 2.27 20.09 -6.45
CA TRP A 39 2.10 19.76 -5.04
C TRP A 39 3.44 19.60 -4.33
N ARG A 40 3.50 20.00 -3.05
CA ARG A 40 4.76 20.00 -2.28
C ARG A 40 4.94 18.77 -1.38
N ASN A 41 3.84 18.13 -0.98
CA ASN A 41 3.88 17.03 -0.03
C ASN A 41 2.99 15.88 -0.50
N VAL A 42 3.39 15.32 -1.64
CA VAL A 42 2.65 14.23 -2.29
C VAL A 42 3.04 12.90 -1.67
N ARG A 43 2.03 12.07 -1.41
CA ARG A 43 2.20 10.69 -0.96
C ARG A 43 1.46 9.76 -1.91
N PHE A 44 2.10 8.64 -2.21
CA PHE A 44 1.44 7.49 -2.80
C PHE A 44 0.47 6.88 -1.77
N VAL A 45 -0.79 6.71 -2.16
CA VAL A 45 -1.83 6.08 -1.31
C VAL A 45 -2.06 4.63 -1.73
N GLY A 46 -2.15 4.38 -3.03
CA GLY A 46 -2.41 3.06 -3.58
C GLY A 46 -2.51 3.08 -5.10
N SER A 47 -2.65 1.91 -5.70
CA SER A 47 -2.78 1.76 -7.16
C SER A 47 -3.65 0.57 -7.52
N ARG A 48 -4.32 0.66 -8.67
CA ARG A 48 -4.98 -0.47 -9.34
C ARG A 48 -4.70 -0.36 -10.83
N GLY A 49 -4.10 -1.39 -11.41
CA GLY A 49 -3.72 -1.32 -12.83
C GLY A 49 -2.71 -0.21 -13.10
N SER A 50 -3.05 0.68 -14.03
CA SER A 50 -2.31 1.92 -14.34
C SER A 50 -2.80 3.15 -13.58
N THR A 51 -3.87 3.01 -12.78
CA THR A 51 -4.49 4.10 -12.01
C THR A 51 -3.82 4.22 -10.65
N LEU A 52 -3.35 5.43 -10.33
CA LEU A 52 -2.71 5.78 -9.07
C LEU A 52 -3.62 6.66 -8.24
N CYS A 53 -3.64 6.42 -6.93
CA CYS A 53 -4.19 7.35 -5.96
C CYS A 53 -3.03 8.05 -5.23
N ILE A 54 -3.02 9.38 -5.28
CA ILE A 54 -2.01 10.23 -4.66
C ILE A 54 -2.68 11.31 -3.81
N ALA A 55 -2.02 11.70 -2.72
CA ALA A 55 -2.55 12.70 -1.79
C ALA A 55 -1.53 13.82 -1.55
N ASN A 56 -1.97 15.08 -1.63
CA ASN A 56 -1.25 16.22 -1.09
C ASN A 56 -1.67 16.40 0.38
N VAL A 57 -0.93 15.75 1.26
CA VAL A 57 -1.34 15.57 2.66
C VAL A 57 -1.39 16.90 3.42
N ALA A 58 -0.61 17.89 3.00
CA ALA A 58 -0.59 19.22 3.62
C ALA A 58 -1.90 19.98 3.40
N ASP A 59 -2.50 19.85 2.21
CA ASP A 59 -3.69 20.59 1.81
C ASP A 59 -4.97 19.73 1.85
N GLY A 60 -4.84 18.44 2.20
CA GLY A 60 -5.96 17.49 2.24
C GLY A 60 -6.55 17.17 0.88
N GLU A 61 -5.83 17.47 -0.21
CA GLU A 61 -6.26 17.16 -1.57
C GLU A 61 -5.87 15.73 -1.94
N VAL A 62 -6.77 15.02 -2.62
CA VAL A 62 -6.53 13.67 -3.15
C VAL A 62 -6.83 13.68 -4.63
N ALA A 63 -6.01 12.99 -5.42
CA ALA A 63 -6.22 12.83 -6.84
C ALA A 63 -6.14 11.37 -7.27
N ILE A 64 -6.96 11.05 -8.26
CA ILE A 64 -6.83 9.85 -9.08
C ILE A 64 -6.10 10.25 -10.35
N TRP A 65 -4.99 9.57 -10.62
CA TRP A 65 -4.07 9.89 -11.70
C TRP A 65 -3.81 8.65 -12.55
N GLU A 66 -4.06 8.74 -13.85
CA GLU A 66 -3.63 7.78 -14.87
C GLU A 66 -2.49 8.43 -15.67
N PRO A 67 -1.22 8.17 -15.30
CA PRO A 67 -0.06 8.86 -15.90
C PRO A 67 0.05 8.69 -17.41
N LEU A 68 -0.28 7.51 -17.91
CA LEU A 68 -0.04 7.10 -19.29
C LEU A 68 -1.06 7.69 -20.27
N SER A 69 -2.31 7.82 -19.82
CA SER A 69 -3.37 8.47 -20.60
C SER A 69 -3.39 9.98 -20.38
N GLY A 70 -2.64 10.49 -19.38
CA GLY A 70 -2.68 11.87 -18.92
C GLY A 70 -3.96 12.24 -18.17
N ARG A 71 -4.89 11.30 -17.99
CA ARG A 71 -6.15 11.54 -17.26
C ARG A 71 -5.85 11.73 -15.79
N HIS A 72 -6.51 12.71 -15.19
CA HIS A 72 -6.46 12.93 -13.76
C HIS A 72 -7.75 13.60 -13.28
N SER A 73 -8.11 13.34 -12.04
CA SER A 73 -9.22 13.99 -11.36
C SER A 73 -8.85 14.28 -9.92
N ILE A 74 -9.21 15.47 -9.45
CA ILE A 74 -9.05 15.86 -8.06
C ILE A 74 -10.38 15.61 -7.39
N LEU A 75 -10.33 14.91 -6.27
CA LEU A 75 -11.51 14.60 -5.51
C LEU A 75 -12.00 15.84 -4.78
N PRO A 76 -13.32 15.94 -4.54
CA PRO A 76 -13.87 17.00 -3.70
C PRO A 76 -13.10 17.09 -2.37
N PRO A 77 -12.85 18.30 -1.87
CA PRO A 77 -12.16 18.44 -0.60
C PRO A 77 -12.99 17.80 0.50
N ALA A 78 -12.32 17.01 1.34
CA ALA A 78 -12.91 16.58 2.59
C ALA A 78 -12.83 17.73 3.60
N GLU A 79 -13.88 17.97 4.38
CA GLU A 79 -13.80 18.93 5.47
C GLU A 79 -12.63 18.57 6.38
N ILE A 80 -11.71 19.51 6.57
CA ILE A 80 -10.58 19.36 7.48
C ILE A 80 -10.99 20.08 8.77
N PRO A 81 -11.24 19.36 9.87
CA PRO A 81 -11.57 20.05 11.11
C PRO A 81 -10.37 20.90 11.56
N HIS A 82 -10.61 22.16 11.92
CA HIS A 82 -9.55 23.08 12.31
C HIS A 82 -8.70 22.53 13.46
N GLY A 83 -7.36 22.64 13.35
CA GLY A 83 -6.41 22.19 14.39
C GLY A 83 -6.00 20.71 14.32
N TRP A 84 -6.44 19.98 13.30
CA TRP A 84 -6.04 18.60 13.04
C TRP A 84 -4.74 18.58 12.24
N GLY A 85 -3.84 17.65 12.56
CA GLY A 85 -2.45 17.75 12.09
C GLY A 85 -1.92 16.54 11.33
N LEU A 86 -2.68 15.45 11.26
CA LEU A 86 -2.32 14.24 10.51
C LEU A 86 -3.52 13.72 9.72
N SER A 87 -3.28 13.37 8.46
CA SER A 87 -4.24 12.70 7.59
C SER A 87 -3.54 11.53 6.91
N VAL A 88 -4.09 10.33 7.04
CA VAL A 88 -3.68 9.16 6.25
C VAL A 88 -4.87 8.63 5.47
N TYR A 89 -4.58 7.99 4.35
CA TYR A 89 -5.58 7.50 3.41
C TYR A 89 -5.39 6.01 3.16
N GLY A 90 -6.46 5.32 2.80
CA GLY A 90 -6.45 3.96 2.27
C GLY A 90 -7.28 3.93 1.00
N PHE A 91 -6.74 3.33 -0.05
CA PHE A 91 -7.35 3.25 -1.38
C PHE A 91 -7.75 1.81 -1.70
N GLY A 92 -9.05 1.58 -1.84
CA GLY A 92 -9.64 0.29 -2.19
C GLY A 92 -10.55 0.41 -3.40
N TYR A 93 -11.10 -0.71 -3.85
CA TYR A 93 -11.95 -0.80 -5.04
C TYR A 93 -12.95 -1.95 -4.90
N ASN A 94 -14.12 -1.81 -5.53
CA ASN A 94 -15.16 -2.83 -5.52
C ASN A 94 -15.07 -3.76 -6.74
N GLY A 95 -14.06 -4.63 -6.80
CA GLY A 95 -14.04 -5.62 -7.88
C GLY A 95 -15.23 -6.58 -7.76
N LYS A 96 -16.24 -6.48 -8.63
CA LYS A 96 -17.19 -7.58 -8.83
C LYS A 96 -16.37 -8.71 -9.45
N HIS A 97 -16.19 -9.79 -8.70
CA HIS A 97 -15.33 -10.89 -9.13
C HIS A 97 -15.96 -11.77 -10.23
N ASP A 98 -17.14 -11.38 -10.76
CA ASP A 98 -17.83 -12.10 -11.82
C ASP A 98 -17.24 -11.71 -13.18
N ARG A 99 -16.24 -12.49 -13.55
CA ARG A 99 -15.74 -12.66 -14.92
C ARG A 99 -16.93 -12.82 -15.87
N ASN A 100 -17.28 -11.77 -16.63
CA ASN A 100 -17.84 -11.84 -18.00
C ASN A 100 -18.29 -10.50 -18.59
N ASP A 101 -18.22 -9.36 -17.88
CA ASP A 101 -18.54 -8.06 -18.50
C ASP A 101 -17.27 -7.23 -18.76
N ASP A 102 -17.02 -6.95 -20.04
CA ASP A 102 -15.87 -6.18 -20.55
C ASP A 102 -15.95 -4.66 -20.22
N ASP A 103 -16.83 -4.26 -19.29
CA ASP A 103 -17.16 -2.85 -19.02
C ASP A 103 -17.03 -2.46 -17.53
N ASP A 104 -16.32 -3.27 -16.72
CA ASP A 104 -16.12 -3.00 -15.29
C ASP A 104 -15.17 -1.81 -15.06
N GLN A 105 -15.70 -0.59 -15.05
CA GLN A 105 -15.07 0.50 -14.31
C GLN A 105 -15.18 0.18 -12.82
N ASP A 106 -14.11 -0.35 -12.24
CA ASP A 106 -14.05 -0.56 -10.80
C ASP A 106 -14.26 0.77 -10.07
N GLU A 107 -15.28 0.82 -9.22
CA GLU A 107 -15.51 1.97 -8.36
C GLU A 107 -14.51 1.92 -7.22
N PHE A 108 -13.76 3.00 -7.09
CA PHE A 108 -12.83 3.11 -5.98
C PHE A 108 -13.50 3.66 -4.73
N VAL A 109 -12.99 3.22 -3.59
CA VAL A 109 -13.38 3.67 -2.26
C VAL A 109 -12.14 4.21 -1.57
N LEU A 110 -12.28 5.38 -0.96
CA LEU A 110 -11.22 6.01 -0.19
C LEU A 110 -11.64 6.16 1.26
N LEU A 111 -10.81 5.66 2.17
CA LEU A 111 -10.96 5.93 3.58
C LEU A 111 -9.89 6.93 4.00
N ARG A 112 -10.31 7.99 4.67
CA ARG A 112 -9.46 9.00 5.30
C ARG A 112 -9.52 8.83 6.80
N VAL A 113 -8.35 8.80 7.44
CA VAL A 113 -8.21 8.85 8.90
C VAL A 113 -7.48 10.12 9.26
N ASP A 114 -8.19 11.02 9.93
CA ASP A 114 -7.60 12.22 10.50
C ASP A 114 -7.31 12.01 11.98
N GLN A 115 -6.25 12.66 12.49
CA GLN A 115 -5.95 12.66 13.92
C GLN A 115 -5.42 14.01 14.40
N THR A 116 -5.87 14.43 15.59
CA THR A 116 -5.30 15.60 16.28
C THR A 116 -3.88 15.29 16.78
N LEU A 117 -3.02 16.31 16.79
CA LEU A 117 -1.64 16.20 17.30
C LEU A 117 -1.52 16.53 18.80
N ARG A 118 -2.54 17.15 19.39
CA ARG A 118 -2.52 17.65 20.78
C ARG A 118 -3.63 17.02 21.59
N SER A 119 -3.39 16.88 22.89
CA SER A 119 -4.37 16.32 23.83
C SER A 119 -5.65 17.19 23.92
N PRO A 120 -6.86 16.60 23.92
CA PRO A 120 -7.11 15.17 23.75
C PRO A 120 -6.85 14.71 22.31
N ILE A 121 -6.17 13.57 22.17
CA ILE A 121 -5.96 12.95 20.86
C ILE A 121 -7.28 12.32 20.44
N VAL A 122 -7.79 12.73 19.28
CA VAL A 122 -9.06 12.27 18.70
C VAL A 122 -8.81 11.89 17.25
N SER A 123 -9.43 10.79 16.83
CA SER A 123 -9.40 10.30 15.45
C SER A 123 -10.78 10.45 14.82
N GLN A 124 -10.82 10.81 13.53
CA GLN A 124 -12.02 10.88 12.72
C GLN A 124 -11.81 10.07 11.45
N PHE A 125 -12.86 9.35 11.07
CA PHE A 125 -12.87 8.51 9.89
C PHE A 125 -13.88 9.08 8.91
N SER A 126 -13.49 9.20 7.65
CA SER A 126 -14.37 9.65 6.57
C SER A 126 -14.17 8.75 5.37
N ILE A 127 -15.25 8.47 4.65
CA ILE A 127 -15.25 7.66 3.44
C ILE A 127 -15.66 8.50 2.24
N TYR A 128 -14.98 8.30 1.13
CA TYR A 128 -15.36 8.79 -0.18
C TYR A 128 -15.69 7.62 -1.09
N ARG A 129 -16.80 7.75 -1.80
CA ARG A 129 -17.20 6.84 -2.87
C ARG A 129 -17.30 7.61 -4.17
N GLN A 130 -16.80 7.00 -5.23
CA GLN A 130 -17.13 7.43 -6.57
C GLN A 130 -18.65 7.26 -6.77
N ALA A 131 -19.27 8.26 -7.38
CA ALA A 131 -20.68 8.19 -7.75
C ALA A 131 -20.89 7.06 -8.75
N ASP A 132 -21.78 6.14 -8.41
CA ASP A 132 -22.32 5.14 -9.31
C ASP A 132 -23.47 5.81 -10.08
N SER A 133 -23.64 5.48 -11.35
CA SER A 133 -24.82 5.90 -12.11
C SER A 133 -26.09 5.12 -11.72
N THR A 134 -25.94 3.96 -11.05
CA THR A 134 -27.02 3.05 -10.69
C THR A 134 -27.47 3.19 -9.23
N ILE A 135 -26.55 3.53 -8.33
CA ILE A 135 -26.84 3.85 -6.93
C ILE A 135 -26.77 5.37 -6.80
N GLN A 136 -27.71 5.98 -6.08
CA GLN A 136 -27.76 7.43 -5.85
C GLN A 136 -26.62 7.92 -4.92
N THR A 137 -25.39 7.46 -5.12
CA THR A 137 -24.20 7.91 -4.40
C THR A 137 -23.73 9.23 -4.99
N THR A 138 -23.48 10.20 -4.12
CA THR A 138 -22.91 11.49 -4.50
C THR A 138 -21.40 11.45 -4.28
N ASN A 139 -20.63 12.07 -5.19
CA ASN A 139 -19.19 12.28 -5.05
C ASN A 139 -18.91 13.19 -3.83
N THR A 140 -19.00 12.66 -2.62
CA THR A 140 -18.87 13.41 -1.38
C THR A 140 -18.19 12.57 -0.30
N TRP A 141 -17.55 13.26 0.62
CA TRP A 141 -17.00 12.65 1.82
C TRP A 141 -18.09 12.51 2.87
N THR A 142 -18.26 11.30 3.40
CA THR A 142 -19.19 11.00 4.49
C THR A 142 -18.39 10.66 5.75
N ARG A 143 -18.76 11.27 6.88
CA ARG A 143 -18.15 10.95 8.17
C ARG A 143 -18.66 9.60 8.68
N LEU A 144 -17.75 8.75 9.12
CA LEU A 144 -18.05 7.47 9.76
C LEU A 144 -18.05 7.59 11.28
N GLN A 145 -18.59 6.58 11.96
CA GLN A 145 -18.52 6.46 13.41
C GLN A 145 -17.04 6.48 13.87
N ALA A 146 -16.76 7.32 14.87
CA ALA A 146 -15.42 7.40 15.45
C ALA A 146 -15.03 6.07 16.12
N MET A 147 -13.76 5.69 15.97
CA MET A 147 -13.19 4.50 16.59
C MET A 147 -12.09 4.88 17.60
N PRO A 148 -11.93 4.12 18.69
CA PRO A 148 -11.00 4.45 19.78
C PRO A 148 -9.54 4.04 19.46
N TYR A 149 -9.13 4.16 18.20
CA TYR A 149 -7.80 3.79 17.75
C TYR A 149 -6.98 4.99 17.30
N TYR A 150 -5.68 4.88 17.53
CA TYR A 150 -4.69 5.90 17.22
C TYR A 150 -3.74 5.40 16.15
N LEU A 151 -3.37 6.28 15.23
CA LEU A 151 -2.38 6.00 14.20
C LEU A 151 -1.05 5.59 14.86
N ASN A 152 -0.50 4.45 14.44
CA ASN A 152 0.82 3.99 14.89
C ASN A 152 1.94 4.92 14.40
N GLU A 153 1.83 5.37 13.15
CA GLU A 153 2.78 6.29 12.50
C GLU A 153 2.06 7.30 11.59
N PRO A 154 2.50 8.57 11.56
CA PRO A 154 1.79 9.68 10.92
C PRO A 154 1.74 9.63 9.39
N ALA A 155 2.59 8.84 8.74
CA ALA A 155 2.76 8.83 7.29
C ALA A 155 2.40 7.49 6.64
N ARG A 156 1.84 6.54 7.40
CA ARG A 156 1.52 5.21 6.88
C ARG A 156 0.10 5.18 6.34
N MET A 157 0.03 5.06 5.02
CA MET A 157 -1.22 4.82 4.30
C MET A 157 -1.75 3.42 4.59
N GLY A 158 -3.05 3.27 4.46
CA GLY A 158 -3.73 1.98 4.60
C GLY A 158 -3.48 1.11 3.39
N VAL A 159 -3.51 -0.21 3.62
CA VAL A 159 -3.32 -1.20 2.56
C VAL A 159 -4.61 -1.93 2.29
N PHE A 160 -4.86 -2.30 1.04
CA PHE A 160 -6.09 -2.97 0.61
C PHE A 160 -5.81 -4.42 0.23
N ASP A 161 -6.54 -5.37 0.82
CA ASP A 161 -6.39 -6.80 0.53
C ASP A 161 -7.40 -7.35 -0.49
N GLY A 162 -8.09 -6.48 -1.22
CA GLY A 162 -9.18 -6.86 -2.12
C GLY A 162 -10.57 -6.82 -1.48
N SER A 163 -10.66 -6.76 -0.15
CA SER A 163 -11.95 -6.71 0.56
C SER A 163 -12.02 -5.65 1.66
N ARG A 164 -10.90 -5.37 2.33
CA ARG A 164 -10.83 -4.44 3.45
C ARG A 164 -9.58 -3.58 3.37
N LEU A 165 -9.69 -2.39 3.94
CA LEU A 165 -8.55 -1.49 4.16
C LEU A 165 -7.99 -1.67 5.57
N TYR A 166 -6.68 -1.82 5.69
CA TYR A 166 -6.03 -2.11 6.97
C TYR A 166 -4.99 -1.09 7.38
N TRP A 167 -4.91 -0.88 8.69
CA TRP A 167 -3.85 -0.16 9.35
C TRP A 167 -3.37 -0.93 10.59
N LEU A 168 -2.07 -0.81 10.86
CA LEU A 168 -1.55 -1.04 12.20
C LEU A 168 -1.82 0.21 13.05
N MET A 169 -2.64 0.07 14.08
CA MET A 169 -3.06 1.14 14.98
C MET A 169 -2.71 0.80 16.43
N ARG A 170 -3.07 1.68 17.36
CA ARG A 170 -2.85 1.54 18.81
C ARG A 170 -4.13 1.84 19.58
N ARG A 171 -4.34 1.15 20.70
CA ARG A 171 -5.44 1.44 21.64
C ARG A 171 -5.16 2.63 22.56
N TYR A 172 -3.89 2.97 22.73
CA TYR A 172 -3.45 4.08 23.56
C TYR A 172 -2.48 4.97 22.78
N PRO A 173 -2.53 6.30 22.95
CA PRO A 173 -1.67 7.22 22.22
C PRO A 173 -0.27 7.31 22.84
N VAL A 174 0.33 6.15 23.13
CA VAL A 174 1.65 6.02 23.77
C VAL A 174 2.58 5.27 22.83
N ARG A 175 3.85 5.68 22.74
CA ARG A 175 4.81 5.16 21.76
C ARG A 175 5.00 3.64 21.80
N ASN A 176 4.96 3.05 23.00
CA ASN A 176 5.23 1.64 23.24
C ASN A 176 3.96 0.82 23.53
N SER A 177 2.78 1.35 23.20
CA SER A 177 1.57 0.55 23.35
C SER A 177 1.56 -0.57 22.31
N GLU A 178 0.87 -1.64 22.67
CA GLU A 178 0.56 -2.75 21.75
C GLU A 178 -0.10 -2.24 20.47
N LYS A 179 0.32 -2.82 19.34
CA LYS A 179 -0.34 -2.58 18.06
C LYS A 179 -1.52 -3.51 17.91
N VAL A 180 -2.52 -3.01 17.21
CA VAL A 180 -3.69 -3.78 16.76
C VAL A 180 -3.80 -3.64 15.26
N LEU A 181 -4.25 -4.69 14.59
CA LEU A 181 -4.61 -4.64 13.19
C LEU A 181 -6.09 -4.25 13.10
N VAL A 182 -6.38 -3.12 12.45
CA VAL A 182 -7.76 -2.64 12.27
C VAL A 182 -8.08 -2.71 10.79
N GLY A 183 -9.10 -3.50 10.45
CA GLY A 183 -9.64 -3.62 9.10
C GLY A 183 -10.96 -2.86 8.97
N PHE A 184 -11.12 -2.11 7.89
CA PHE A 184 -12.36 -1.47 7.48
C PHE A 184 -12.93 -2.22 6.27
N ASN A 185 -14.12 -2.80 6.43
CA ASN A 185 -14.82 -3.49 5.36
C ASN A 185 -15.57 -2.48 4.48
N ILE A 186 -15.18 -2.40 3.20
CA ILE A 186 -15.74 -1.40 2.27
C ILE A 186 -17.20 -1.69 1.89
N TYR A 187 -17.64 -2.95 2.03
CA TYR A 187 -19.00 -3.40 1.68
C TYR A 187 -19.98 -3.20 2.83
N THR A 188 -19.55 -3.47 4.08
CA THR A 188 -20.41 -3.34 5.27
C THR A 188 -20.19 -2.03 6.03
N GLU A 189 -19.21 -1.22 5.62
CA GLU A 189 -18.83 0.05 6.24
C GLU A 189 -18.51 -0.04 7.73
N SER A 190 -17.98 -1.18 8.13
CA SER A 190 -17.71 -1.50 9.53
C SER A 190 -16.23 -1.74 9.77
N PHE A 191 -15.74 -1.24 10.90
CA PHE A 191 -14.41 -1.57 11.38
C PHE A 191 -14.44 -2.86 12.20
N MET A 192 -13.35 -3.61 12.14
CA MET A 192 -13.09 -4.74 13.01
C MET A 192 -11.61 -4.78 13.38
N GLU A 193 -11.33 -5.11 14.63
CA GLU A 193 -9.99 -5.56 15.01
C GLU A 193 -9.80 -6.98 14.49
N GLU A 194 -8.59 -7.26 14.02
CA GLU A 194 -8.18 -8.59 13.61
C GLU A 194 -6.93 -9.02 14.36
N ASP A 195 -6.79 -10.34 14.49
CA ASP A 195 -5.66 -10.93 15.18
C ASP A 195 -4.36 -10.72 14.39
N LEU A 196 -3.31 -10.32 15.12
CA LEU A 196 -1.94 -10.43 14.66
C LEU A 196 -1.43 -11.87 14.88
N PRO A 197 -0.30 -12.28 14.29
CA PRO A 197 0.24 -13.62 14.56
C PRO A 197 0.53 -13.82 16.06
N ASN A 198 -0.05 -14.86 16.66
CA ASN A 198 0.02 -15.13 18.12
C ASN A 198 1.44 -15.26 18.69
N ALA A 199 2.42 -15.61 17.85
CA ALA A 199 3.80 -15.82 18.26
C ALA A 199 4.62 -14.52 18.40
N ILE A 200 4.02 -13.36 18.20
CA ILE A 200 4.73 -12.09 18.05
C ILE A 200 4.37 -11.12 19.17
N ASP A 201 5.38 -10.47 19.75
CA ASP A 201 5.16 -9.28 20.57
C ASP A 201 4.70 -8.10 19.69
N ASN A 202 3.43 -7.73 19.82
CA ASN A 202 2.79 -6.64 19.07
C ASN A 202 3.35 -5.23 19.41
N ARG A 203 4.28 -5.11 20.36
CA ARG A 203 5.06 -3.89 20.61
C ARG A 203 6.22 -3.72 19.64
N LEU A 204 6.71 -4.79 19.04
CA LEU A 204 7.80 -4.77 18.05
C LEU A 204 7.47 -3.87 16.86
N ARG A 205 8.50 -3.35 16.20
CA ARG A 205 8.32 -2.61 14.95
C ARG A 205 7.72 -3.55 13.91
N MET A 206 6.71 -3.07 13.20
CA MET A 206 6.01 -3.83 12.18
C MET A 206 5.66 -2.95 10.99
N ASP A 207 5.79 -3.50 9.79
CA ASP A 207 5.31 -2.90 8.55
C ASP A 207 4.23 -3.79 7.95
N LEU A 208 3.17 -3.16 7.43
CA LEU A 208 2.06 -3.84 6.77
C LEU A 208 2.11 -3.50 5.28
N ALA A 209 1.87 -4.50 4.44
CA ALA A 209 1.73 -4.37 3.00
C ALA A 209 0.55 -5.23 2.51
N ALA A 210 0.08 -4.95 1.30
CA ALA A 210 -0.79 -5.86 0.58
C ALA A 210 -0.12 -6.25 -0.73
N PHE A 211 -0.16 -7.54 -1.04
CA PHE A 211 0.42 -8.11 -2.25
C PHE A 211 -0.37 -9.35 -2.67
N GLU A 212 -0.76 -9.42 -3.95
CA GLU A 212 -1.68 -10.44 -4.49
C GLU A 212 -2.93 -10.63 -3.61
N ASP A 213 -3.57 -9.53 -3.21
CA ASP A 213 -4.78 -9.52 -2.37
C ASP A 213 -4.63 -10.30 -1.04
N ARG A 214 -3.39 -10.34 -0.53
CA ARG A 214 -3.05 -10.89 0.78
C ARG A 214 -2.33 -9.85 1.60
N LEU A 215 -2.60 -9.85 2.91
CA LEU A 215 -1.84 -9.03 3.85
C LEU A 215 -0.48 -9.66 4.13
N TRP A 216 0.52 -8.80 4.13
CA TRP A 216 1.89 -9.10 4.48
C TRP A 216 2.28 -8.30 5.70
N LEU A 217 2.80 -8.98 6.71
CA LEU A 217 3.27 -8.36 7.93
C LEU A 217 4.77 -8.65 8.08
N THR A 218 5.56 -7.60 7.99
CA THR A 218 7.00 -7.64 8.28
C THR A 218 7.21 -7.27 9.73
N VAL A 219 7.86 -8.14 10.50
CA VAL A 219 8.12 -7.95 11.93
C VAL A 219 9.62 -7.90 12.18
N TYR A 220 10.07 -6.79 12.77
CA TYR A 220 11.47 -6.57 13.12
C TYR A 220 11.66 -6.95 14.58
N GLY A 221 12.25 -8.13 14.80
CA GLY A 221 12.44 -8.72 16.12
C GLY A 221 13.75 -8.27 16.76
N GLU A 222 14.54 -9.24 17.23
CA GLU A 222 15.90 -9.01 17.71
C GLU A 222 16.79 -8.41 16.61
N VAL A 223 17.88 -7.77 17.02
CA VAL A 223 18.85 -7.19 16.08
C VAL A 223 19.32 -8.27 15.11
N GLY A 224 19.20 -8.01 13.82
CA GLY A 224 19.57 -8.99 12.78
C GLY A 224 18.42 -9.89 12.33
N VAL A 225 17.25 -9.85 12.97
CA VAL A 225 16.12 -10.76 12.67
C VAL A 225 14.91 -9.99 12.13
N VAL A 226 14.47 -10.38 10.94
CA VAL A 226 13.18 -9.96 10.38
C VAL A 226 12.38 -11.17 9.92
N ASP A 227 11.15 -11.26 10.38
CA ASP A 227 10.20 -12.29 9.99
C ASP A 227 9.11 -11.68 9.09
N VAL A 228 8.83 -12.35 7.98
CA VAL A 228 7.74 -11.97 7.08
C VAL A 228 6.63 -12.99 7.19
N TRP A 229 5.43 -12.49 7.49
CA TRP A 229 4.22 -13.27 7.67
C TRP A 229 3.20 -12.90 6.59
N ILE A 230 2.44 -13.89 6.14
CA ILE A 230 1.35 -13.69 5.20
C ILE A 230 0.04 -14.12 5.85
N ARG A 231 -1.03 -13.40 5.54
CA ARG A 231 -2.37 -13.79 5.95
C ARG A 231 -2.88 -14.91 5.05
N THR A 232 -3.33 -16.00 5.66
CA THR A 232 -3.94 -17.13 4.96
C THR A 232 -5.42 -16.89 4.76
N GLN A 233 -5.96 -17.34 3.63
CA GLN A 233 -7.40 -17.33 3.34
C GLN A 233 -8.10 -18.61 3.84
N SER A 234 -7.32 -19.60 4.28
CA SER A 234 -7.78 -20.99 4.46
C SER A 234 -8.10 -21.36 5.91
N SER A 235 -7.60 -20.61 6.91
CA SER A 235 -7.79 -20.94 8.32
C SER A 235 -8.17 -19.71 9.13
N SER A 236 -9.33 -19.77 9.79
CA SER A 236 -9.75 -18.76 10.76
C SER A 236 -9.02 -18.90 12.11
N GLU A 237 -8.56 -20.10 12.47
CA GLU A 237 -7.88 -20.36 13.76
C GLU A 237 -6.40 -19.95 13.74
N ARG A 238 -5.75 -20.03 12.57
CA ARG A 238 -4.37 -19.59 12.36
C ARG A 238 -4.31 -18.72 11.11
N PRO A 239 -4.78 -17.48 11.18
CA PRO A 239 -4.90 -16.61 10.02
C PRO A 239 -3.55 -16.17 9.47
N TRP A 240 -2.44 -16.43 10.16
CA TRP A 240 -1.10 -16.03 9.75
C TRP A 240 -0.15 -17.22 9.63
N GLU A 241 0.62 -17.22 8.55
CA GLU A 241 1.71 -18.15 8.31
C GLU A 241 3.01 -17.36 8.09
N ARG A 242 4.10 -17.82 8.70
CA ARG A 242 5.41 -17.22 8.46
C ARG A 242 5.93 -17.69 7.11
N LEU A 243 6.10 -16.75 6.19
CA LEU A 243 6.60 -17.01 4.85
C LEU A 243 8.11 -17.27 4.85
N PHE A 244 8.88 -16.39 5.48
CA PHE A 244 10.33 -16.57 5.66
C PHE A 244 10.87 -15.76 6.84
N SER A 245 12.12 -16.05 7.20
CA SER A 245 12.88 -15.36 8.24
C SER A 245 14.27 -15.04 7.70
N LEU A 246 14.71 -13.79 7.85
CA LEU A 246 16.08 -13.38 7.55
C LEU A 246 16.82 -13.16 8.87
N ARG A 247 18.00 -13.76 8.98
CA ARG A 247 18.89 -13.65 10.15
C ARG A 247 20.24 -13.11 9.72
N ASP A 248 20.76 -12.16 10.49
CA ASP A 248 22.06 -11.51 10.29
C ASP A 248 22.30 -10.98 8.87
N HIS A 249 21.20 -10.70 8.16
CA HIS A 249 21.23 -10.15 6.81
C HIS A 249 21.07 -8.63 6.87
N TRP A 250 21.72 -7.90 5.98
CA TRP A 250 21.65 -6.43 5.97
C TRP A 250 20.23 -5.89 5.72
N TRP A 251 19.32 -6.71 5.14
CA TRP A 251 17.88 -6.40 5.03
C TRP A 251 17.18 -6.30 6.39
N SER A 252 17.62 -7.06 7.39
CA SER A 252 16.97 -7.09 8.72
C SER A 252 16.98 -5.73 9.43
N LEU A 253 17.84 -4.81 8.98
CA LEU A 253 17.98 -3.46 9.51
C LEU A 253 17.22 -2.42 8.67
N ARG A 254 16.46 -2.84 7.66
CA ARG A 254 15.86 -1.96 6.64
C ARG A 254 14.37 -2.28 6.46
N PRO A 255 13.53 -1.26 6.16
CA PRO A 255 12.17 -1.50 5.70
C PRO A 255 12.18 -2.42 4.48
N ILE A 256 11.32 -3.46 4.48
CA ILE A 256 11.10 -4.31 3.31
C ILE A 256 9.63 -4.37 2.93
N GLN A 257 9.35 -4.34 1.63
CA GLN A 257 7.99 -4.37 1.07
C GLN A 257 7.96 -5.23 -0.20
N PRO A 258 6.97 -6.12 -0.36
CA PRO A 258 6.78 -6.83 -1.62
C PRO A 258 6.37 -5.87 -2.73
N VAL A 259 6.84 -6.15 -3.95
CA VAL A 259 6.52 -5.41 -5.18
C VAL A 259 5.82 -6.31 -6.16
N ASP A 260 6.44 -7.42 -6.52
CA ASP A 260 5.94 -8.37 -7.50
C ASP A 260 6.45 -9.79 -7.24
N ILE A 261 5.89 -10.78 -7.93
CA ILE A 261 6.37 -12.16 -7.89
C ILE A 261 6.75 -12.63 -9.29
N SER A 262 7.98 -13.13 -9.44
CA SER A 262 8.38 -13.86 -10.63
C SER A 262 8.08 -15.34 -10.43
N ARG A 263 7.26 -15.89 -11.33
CA ARG A 263 6.95 -17.32 -11.39
C ARG A 263 7.89 -17.96 -12.42
N SER A 264 9.13 -18.22 -12.00
CA SER A 264 10.17 -18.83 -12.82
C SER A 264 10.15 -20.36 -12.69
N ILE A 265 10.68 -21.06 -13.69
CA ILE A 265 10.89 -22.52 -13.64
C ILE A 265 11.82 -22.96 -12.49
N ILE A 266 12.67 -22.04 -12.01
CA ILE A 266 13.62 -22.26 -10.92
C ILE A 266 12.95 -22.04 -9.55
N GLY A 267 11.66 -21.67 -9.54
CA GLY A 267 10.87 -21.43 -8.34
C GLY A 267 10.33 -20.00 -8.24
N PRO A 268 9.37 -19.77 -7.33
CA PRO A 268 8.83 -18.44 -7.09
C PRO A 268 9.87 -17.54 -6.41
N ARG A 269 10.02 -16.32 -6.96
CA ARG A 269 10.88 -15.27 -6.40
C ARG A 269 10.07 -14.01 -6.17
N ILE A 270 10.26 -13.37 -5.03
CA ILE A 270 9.57 -12.13 -4.70
C ILE A 270 10.51 -10.97 -4.98
N LEU A 271 10.08 -10.02 -5.80
CA LEU A 271 10.73 -8.73 -5.94
C LEU A 271 10.38 -7.86 -4.73
N MET A 272 11.40 -7.41 -4.03
CA MET A 272 11.29 -6.65 -2.79
C MET A 272 11.88 -5.25 -2.96
N GLU A 273 11.17 -4.24 -2.47
CA GLU A 273 11.76 -2.96 -2.10
C GLU A 273 12.48 -3.11 -0.77
N VAL A 274 13.74 -2.68 -0.69
CA VAL A 274 14.55 -2.73 0.53
C VAL A 274 15.16 -1.37 0.80
N GLY A 275 14.90 -0.81 1.98
CA GLY A 275 15.46 0.48 2.41
C GLY A 275 14.41 1.54 2.71
N GLY A 276 14.89 2.69 3.19
CA GLY A 276 14.08 3.86 3.49
C GLY A 276 14.37 4.99 2.48
N PRO A 277 15.23 5.97 2.80
CA PRO A 277 15.52 7.09 1.89
C PRO A 277 16.20 6.67 0.58
N THR A 278 17.10 5.67 0.64
CA THR A 278 17.76 5.07 -0.52
C THR A 278 17.26 3.63 -0.64
N LYS A 279 16.27 3.41 -1.49
CA LYS A 279 15.71 2.08 -1.74
C LYS A 279 16.49 1.37 -2.84
N ILE A 280 16.59 0.06 -2.72
CA ILE A 280 16.97 -0.82 -3.81
C ILE A 280 15.86 -1.82 -4.08
N LEU A 281 15.93 -2.45 -5.24
CA LEU A 281 15.15 -3.62 -5.58
C LEU A 281 16.03 -4.87 -5.44
N SER A 282 15.46 -5.96 -4.95
CA SER A 282 16.16 -7.23 -4.84
C SER A 282 15.19 -8.40 -4.88
N LEU A 283 15.68 -9.57 -5.29
CA LEU A 283 14.87 -10.78 -5.38
C LEU A 283 15.08 -11.66 -4.16
N TYR A 284 14.00 -12.20 -3.62
CA TYR A 284 14.04 -13.25 -2.60
C TYR A 284 13.52 -14.55 -3.17
N ASN A 285 14.35 -15.59 -3.16
CA ASN A 285 13.99 -16.92 -3.65
C ASN A 285 13.36 -17.75 -2.53
N LEU A 286 12.08 -18.07 -2.67
CA LEU A 286 11.32 -18.81 -1.65
C LEU A 286 11.74 -20.28 -1.50
N ILE A 287 12.41 -20.86 -2.50
CA ILE A 287 12.89 -22.25 -2.43
C ILE A 287 14.25 -22.30 -1.74
N THR A 288 15.17 -21.44 -2.14
CA THR A 288 16.55 -21.47 -1.64
C THR A 288 16.75 -20.63 -0.39
N ASN A 289 15.78 -19.80 -0.02
CA ASN A 289 15.86 -18.79 1.05
C ASN A 289 17.01 -17.80 0.87
N LYS A 290 17.39 -17.53 -0.39
CA LYS A 290 18.51 -16.63 -0.72
C LYS A 290 18.01 -15.31 -1.31
N VAL A 291 18.77 -14.27 -0.99
CA VAL A 291 18.68 -12.97 -1.65
C VAL A 291 19.52 -13.01 -2.92
N GLU A 292 18.91 -12.59 -4.02
CA GLU A 292 19.53 -12.47 -5.33
C GLU A 292 19.57 -10.99 -5.73
N GLN A 293 20.68 -10.57 -6.35
CA GLN A 293 20.82 -9.19 -6.84
C GLN A 293 19.89 -8.98 -8.01
N PHE A 294 19.15 -7.87 -7.97
CA PHE A 294 18.28 -7.45 -9.05
C PHE A 294 18.81 -6.16 -9.64
N GLU A 295 19.09 -6.16 -10.94
CA GLU A 295 19.55 -4.98 -11.65
C GLU A 295 18.51 -4.57 -12.69
N LEU A 296 18.06 -3.32 -12.59
CA LEU A 296 17.23 -2.68 -13.60
C LEU A 296 18.01 -1.51 -14.18
N ILE A 297 18.19 -1.55 -15.49
CA ILE A 297 18.85 -0.48 -16.24
C ILE A 297 18.03 0.82 -16.05
N ASP A 298 18.74 1.91 -15.80
CA ASP A 298 18.16 3.25 -15.60
C ASP A 298 17.13 3.34 -14.47
N MET A 299 17.26 2.49 -13.44
CA MET A 299 16.50 2.64 -12.19
C MET A 299 16.83 4.00 -11.56
N PRO A 300 15.81 4.81 -11.18
CA PRO A 300 16.06 6.06 -10.50
C PRO A 300 16.77 5.83 -9.16
N ARG A 301 17.71 6.71 -8.80
CA ARG A 301 18.45 6.63 -7.53
C ARG A 301 17.57 6.78 -6.29
N TYR A 302 16.43 7.46 -6.43
CA TYR A 302 15.50 7.76 -5.34
C TYR A 302 14.07 7.59 -5.83
N PHE A 303 13.26 6.88 -5.05
CA PHE A 303 11.83 6.70 -5.26
C PHE A 303 11.13 6.37 -3.94
N ASP A 304 9.86 6.76 -3.82
CA ASP A 304 9.01 6.51 -2.66
C ASP A 304 8.32 5.15 -2.74
N LYS A 305 7.93 4.70 -3.93
CA LYS A 305 7.26 3.40 -4.14
C LYS A 305 7.57 2.82 -5.52
N ALA A 306 7.83 1.51 -5.57
CA ALA A 306 7.83 0.75 -6.81
C ALA A 306 6.44 0.14 -7.02
N ILE A 307 5.92 0.28 -8.24
CA ILE A 307 4.54 -0.03 -8.59
C ILE A 307 4.58 -0.95 -9.82
N PRO A 308 4.08 -2.19 -9.72
CA PRO A 308 4.03 -3.09 -10.84
C PRO A 308 2.84 -2.71 -11.76
N LEU A 309 3.13 -2.23 -12.97
CA LEU A 309 2.16 -1.64 -13.89
C LEU A 309 1.70 -2.63 -14.97
N TRP A 310 0.41 -2.58 -15.29
CA TRP A 310 -0.16 -3.23 -16.47
C TRP A 310 -0.17 -2.21 -17.62
N LEU A 311 0.69 -2.41 -18.62
CA LEU A 311 0.54 -1.76 -19.92
C LEU A 311 -0.09 -2.79 -20.85
N GLN A 312 -1.33 -2.56 -21.30
CA GLN A 312 -1.83 -3.26 -22.47
C GLN A 312 -0.98 -2.78 -23.66
N GLY A 313 -0.34 -3.73 -24.35
CA GLY A 313 0.49 -3.49 -25.52
C GLY A 313 -0.32 -3.45 -26.80
#